data_AF-A0A7J8Q455-F1
#
_entry.id   AF-A0A7J8Q455-F1
#
_cell.length_a   1.000
_cell.length_b   1.000
_cell.length_c   1.000
_cell.angle_alpha   90.00
_cell.angle_beta   90.00
_cell.angle_gamma   90.00
#
_symmetry.space_group_name_H-M   'P 1'
#
loop_
_entity.id
_entity.type
_entity.pdbx_description
1 polymer ?
#
loop_
_entity_poly.entity_id
_entity_poly.type
_entity_poly.pdbx_seq_one_letter_code
_entity_poly.pdbx_strand_id
1 'polypeptide(L)' 'NALAAISNIAEIRLILELCSKDWQIKFRHISRDSNKVANQLAKMDEDKINCSVTLKDPPLFVHDLLEKDIYNSSMDES' A
#
# COMPACT_ATOMS: atom_id res chain seq x y z
N ASN A 1 5.84 -27.09 14.20
CA ASN A 1 5.13 -25.82 14.49
C ASN A 1 5.91 -24.84 15.39
N ALA A 2 7.23 -24.70 15.24
CA ALA A 2 8.02 -23.71 15.99
C ALA A 2 8.96 -22.85 15.10
N LEU A 3 9.10 -23.21 13.82
CA LEU A 3 9.96 -22.48 12.87
C LEU A 3 9.32 -21.22 12.29
N ALA A 4 7.99 -21.07 12.43
CA ALA A 4 7.22 -19.93 11.91
C ALA A 4 7.24 -18.70 12.84
N ALA A 5 7.95 -18.76 13.97
CA ALA A 5 8.43 -17.56 14.66
C ALA A 5 9.68 -17.02 13.94
N ILE A 6 9.57 -16.88 12.61
CA ILE A 6 10.56 -16.19 11.78
C ILE A 6 10.68 -14.80 12.40
N SER A 7 11.87 -14.53 12.94
CA SER A 7 12.18 -13.36 13.74
C SER A 7 11.95 -12.08 12.93
N ASN A 8 10.78 -11.47 13.10
CA ASN A 8 10.43 -10.18 12.50
C ASN A 8 11.38 -9.05 12.95
N ILE A 9 12.30 -9.31 13.88
CA ILE A 9 13.34 -8.39 14.33
C ILE A 9 14.15 -7.86 13.15
N ALA A 10 14.47 -8.69 12.15
CA ALA A 10 15.20 -8.24 10.97
C ALA A 10 14.40 -7.19 10.17
N GLU A 11 13.11 -7.45 9.93
CA GLU A 11 12.20 -6.54 9.22
C GLU A 11 11.95 -5.26 10.02
N ILE A 12 11.72 -5.37 11.33
CA ILE A 12 11.55 -4.22 12.22
C ILE A 12 12.79 -3.33 12.19
N ARG A 13 14.01 -3.92 12.20
CA ARG A 13 15.25 -3.15 12.10
C ARG A 13 15.36 -2.41 10.76
N LEU A 14 14.99 -3.04 9.65
CA LEU A 14 14.96 -2.39 8.33
C LEU A 14 13.95 -1.24 8.29
N ILE A 15 12.77 -1.41 8.88
CA ILE A 15 11.77 -0.35 8.98
C ILE A 15 12.31 0.81 9.83
N LEU A 16 12.95 0.53 10.98
CA LEU A 16 13.54 1.56 11.84
C LEU A 16 14.67 2.32 11.14
N GLU A 17 15.52 1.63 10.39
CA GLU A 17 16.57 2.26 9.57
C GLU A 17 15.97 3.11 8.44
N LEU A 18 14.87 2.65 7.84
CA LEU A 18 14.15 3.47 6.86
C LEU A 18 13.63 4.73 7.55
N CYS A 19 12.93 4.61 8.67
CA CYS A 19 12.35 5.74 9.40
C CYS A 19 13.39 6.73 9.95
N SER A 20 14.64 6.32 10.17
CA SER A 20 15.70 7.20 10.70
C SER A 20 16.32 8.13 9.65
N LYS A 21 16.02 7.94 8.36
CA LYS A 21 16.47 8.85 7.30
C LYS A 21 15.71 10.17 7.35
N ASP A 22 16.36 11.24 6.92
CA ASP A 22 15.76 12.59 6.81
C ASP A 22 14.84 12.67 5.59
N TRP A 23 13.73 11.95 5.67
CA TRP A 23 12.71 11.97 4.66
C TRP A 23 11.95 13.31 4.69
N GLN A 24 11.93 14.00 3.56
CA GLN A 24 11.02 15.13 3.35
C GLN A 24 9.57 14.68 3.08
N ILE A 25 9.15 13.54 3.66
CA ILE A 25 7.79 12.98 3.54
C ILE A 25 7.22 12.66 4.93
N LYS A 26 5.89 12.79 5.07
CA LYS A 26 5.18 12.49 6.32
C LYS A 26 4.46 11.16 6.20
N PHE A 27 4.73 10.23 7.12
CA PHE A 27 3.92 9.02 7.26
C PHE A 27 2.55 9.39 7.84
N ARG A 28 1.48 8.91 7.20
CA ARG A 28 0.10 9.07 7.69
C ARG A 28 -0.59 7.73 7.61
N HIS A 29 -1.35 7.40 8.65
CA HIS A 29 -2.28 6.29 8.58
C HIS A 29 -3.52 6.73 7.78
N ILE A 30 -3.75 6.09 6.64
CA ILE A 30 -4.91 6.36 5.78
C ILE A 30 -5.94 5.26 6.01
N SER A 31 -6.99 5.59 6.76
CA SER A 31 -8.14 4.69 6.97
C SER A 31 -9.28 4.95 5.97
N ARG A 32 -8.98 5.59 4.83
CA ARG A 32 -9.94 5.84 3.76
C ARG A 32 -10.17 4.58 2.92
N ASP A 33 -11.33 4.50 2.30
CA ASP A 33 -11.67 3.41 1.39
C ASP A 33 -10.70 3.29 0.22
N SER A 34 -10.06 4.37 -0.21
CA SER A 34 -8.99 4.32 -1.22
C SER A 34 -7.80 3.43 -0.82
N ASN A 35 -7.55 3.17 0.46
CA ASN A 35 -6.48 2.26 0.87
C ASN A 35 -6.74 0.80 0.42
N LYS A 36 -8.00 0.45 0.12
CA LYS A 36 -8.34 -0.84 -0.49
C LYS A 36 -7.74 -1.01 -1.89
N VAL A 37 -7.43 0.08 -2.62
CA VAL A 37 -6.71 0.03 -3.90
C VAL A 37 -5.32 -0.58 -3.71
N ALA A 38 -4.57 -0.12 -2.71
CA ALA A 38 -3.25 -0.66 -2.39
C ALA A 38 -3.32 -2.17 -2.04
N ASN A 39 -4.36 -2.58 -1.29
CA ASN A 39 -4.60 -3.99 -0.99
C ASN A 39 -4.92 -4.83 -2.24
N GLN A 40 -5.72 -4.32 -3.20
CA GLN A 40 -5.99 -5.04 -4.44
C GLN A 40 -4.75 -5.13 -5.34
N LEU A 41 -3.92 -4.09 -5.39
CA LEU A 41 -2.64 -4.12 -6.12
C LEU A 41 -1.67 -5.14 -5.51
N ALA A 42 -1.57 -5.21 -4.19
CA ALA A 42 -0.74 -6.22 -3.52
C ALA A 42 -1.22 -7.64 -3.83
N LYS A 43 -2.53 -7.89 -3.87
CA LYS A 43 -3.10 -9.19 -4.25
C LYS A 43 -2.85 -9.56 -5.71
N MET A 44 -2.75 -8.58 -6.61
CA MET A 44 -2.41 -8.83 -8.02
C MET A 44 -0.99 -9.42 -8.17
N ASP A 45 -0.13 -9.19 -7.18
CA ASP A 45 1.25 -9.65 -7.14
C ASP A 45 1.42 -11.01 -6.43
N GLU A 46 0.38 -11.52 -5.75
CA GLU A 46 0.44 -12.63 -4.79
C GLU A 46 0.98 -13.95 -5.39
N ASP A 47 1.00 -14.08 -6.72
CA ASP A 47 1.45 -15.29 -7.44
C ASP A 47 2.65 -15.08 -8.39
N LYS A 48 3.29 -13.90 -8.42
CA LYS A 48 4.33 -13.55 -9.40
C LYS A 48 5.68 -13.22 -8.76
N ILE A 49 6.37 -14.25 -8.28
CA ILE A 49 7.73 -14.09 -7.76
C ILE A 49 8.69 -13.72 -8.91
N ASN A 50 9.41 -12.60 -8.77
CA ASN A 50 10.46 -12.08 -9.68
C ASN A 50 10.01 -11.48 -11.03
N CYS A 51 8.75 -11.09 -11.19
CA CYS A 51 8.28 -10.40 -12.40
C CYS A 51 8.01 -8.92 -12.10
N SER A 52 8.84 -8.01 -12.65
CA SER A 52 8.52 -6.57 -12.64
C SER A 52 7.58 -6.26 -13.80
N VAL A 53 6.34 -5.86 -13.48
CA VAL A 53 5.36 -5.41 -14.48
C VAL A 53 5.08 -3.92 -14.26
N THR A 54 5.40 -3.12 -15.28
CA THR A 54 4.97 -1.71 -15.31
C THR A 54 3.61 -1.64 -15.99
N LEU A 55 2.61 -1.14 -15.27
CA LEU A 55 1.29 -0.87 -15.81
C LEU A 55 1.29 0.54 -16.42
N LYS A 56 0.85 0.68 -17.67
CA LYS A 56 0.74 1.99 -18.33
C LYS A 56 -0.44 2.80 -17.80
N ASP A 57 -1.52 2.12 -17.46
CA ASP A 57 -2.76 2.69 -16.94
C ASP A 57 -3.16 1.96 -15.65
N PRO A 58 -3.91 2.61 -14.74
CA PRO A 58 -4.45 1.94 -13.55
C PRO A 58 -5.33 0.74 -13.94
N PRO A 59 -5.21 -0.43 -13.27
CA PRO A 59 -6.06 -1.58 -13.55
C PRO A 59 -7.55 -1.26 -13.41
N LEU A 60 -8.38 -1.77 -14.33
CA LEU A 60 -9.81 -1.47 -14.35
C LEU A 60 -10.53 -1.76 -13.02
N PHE A 61 -10.09 -2.79 -12.28
CA PHE A 61 -10.69 -3.16 -10.99
C PHE A 61 -10.51 -2.11 -9.88
N VAL A 62 -9.65 -1.11 -10.05
CA VAL A 62 -9.46 -0.02 -9.08
C VAL A 62 -10.23 1.25 -9.45
N HIS A 63 -10.76 1.37 -10.67
CA HIS A 63 -11.37 2.60 -11.17
C HIS A 63 -12.59 3.01 -10.34
N ASP A 64 -13.53 2.09 -10.11
CA ASP A 64 -14.73 2.34 -9.28
C ASP A 64 -14.38 2.81 -7.86
N LEU A 65 -13.26 2.32 -7.31
CA LEU A 65 -12.81 2.70 -5.98
C LEU A 65 -12.21 4.11 -5.95
N LEU A 66 -11.44 4.44 -6.99
CA LEU A 66 -10.84 5.75 -7.15
C LEU A 66 -11.92 6.81 -7.39
N GLU A 67 -12.91 6.53 -8.24
CA GLU A 67 -14.03 7.45 -8.51
C GLU A 67 -14.83 7.76 -7.23
N LYS A 68 -15.15 6.74 -6.43
CA LYS A 68 -15.85 6.91 -5.15
C LYS A 68 -15.05 7.74 -4.15
N ASP A 69 -13.74 7.51 -4.06
CA ASP A 69 -12.88 8.24 -3.13
C ASP A 69 -12.71 9.71 -3.52
N ILE A 70 -12.58 10.00 -4.82
CA ILE A 70 -12.53 11.37 -5.36
C ILE A 70 -13.82 12.12 -5.02
N TYR A 71 -14.98 11.49 -5.25
CA TYR A 71 -16.27 12.10 -4.95
C TYR A 71 -16.43 12.42 -3.46
N ASN A 72 -16.10 11.48 -2.58
CA ASN A 72 -16.22 11.67 -1.13
C ASN A 72 -15.26 12.75 -0.60
N SER A 73 -14.06 12.90 -1.18
CA SER A 73 -13.13 13.95 -0.79
C SER A 73 -13.64 15.36 -1.07
N SER A 74 -14.50 15.53 -2.08
CA SER A 74 -15.06 16.83 -2.46
C SER A 74 -16.25 17.28 -1.61
N MET A 75 -16.85 16.35 -0.85
CA MET A 75 -18.02 16.60 0.00
C MET A 75 -17.65 16.92 1.45
N ASP A 76 -16.43 16.53 1.89
CA ASP A 76 -15.91 16.86 3.23
C ASP A 76 -15.37 18.31 3.33
N GLU A 77 -15.27 19.04 2.21
CA GLU A 77 -14.79 20.44 2.14
C GLU A 77 -15.92 21.48 2.00
N SER A 78 -17.19 21.06 2.08
CA SER A 78 -18.39 21.91 1.94
C SER A 78 -19.27 21.92 3.19
#